data_AF-A0A2D8QDT9-F1
#
_entry.id   AF-A0A2D8QDT9-F1
#
_cell.length_a   1.000
_cell.length_b   1.000
_cell.length_c   1.000
_cell.angle_alpha   90.00
_cell.angle_beta   90.00
_cell.angle_gamma   90.00
#
_symmetry.space_group_name_H-M   'P 1'
#
loop_
_entity.id
_entity.type
_entity.pdbx_description
1 polymer ?
#
loop_
_entity_poly.entity_id
_entity_poly.type
_entity_poly.pdbx_seq_one_letter_code
_entity_poly.pdbx_strand_id
1 'polypeptide(L)'
;MAALVVVSLMHDSELDELRARVDCRAVLEQAGWQFDQAESTANAAKFRDGSNIVIVTHDGRGWFDPLNDARGDVIALAQHLWGGTIGHARKALRPIAGITPALTASLRAHAPPTPIDAGRVWTKARRLSPGSHGWTYLADRRRLP
;
A
#
# COMPACT_ATOMS: atom_id res chain seq x y z
N MET A 1 13.96 50.05 -0.53
CA MET A 1 14.86 48.88 -0.66
C MET A 1 14.01 47.65 -0.89
N ALA A 2 14.37 46.86 -1.89
CA ALA A 2 13.51 45.95 -2.63
C ALA A 2 12.90 44.80 -1.81
N ALA A 3 11.61 44.56 -2.03
CA ALA A 3 10.94 43.31 -1.75
C ALA A 3 11.54 42.23 -2.66
N LEU A 4 12.17 41.22 -2.08
CA LEU A 4 12.55 40.02 -2.80
C LEU A 4 11.31 39.12 -2.87
N VAL A 5 10.55 39.25 -3.95
CA VAL A 5 9.56 38.26 -4.36
C VAL A 5 10.35 37.01 -4.75
N VAL A 6 10.47 36.06 -3.82
CA VAL A 6 10.95 34.72 -4.15
C VAL A 6 9.83 34.04 -4.94
N VAL A 7 9.94 34.11 -6.26
CA VAL A 7 9.21 33.23 -7.16
C VAL A 7 9.77 31.83 -6.94
N SER A 8 9.18 31.07 -6.00
CA SER A 8 9.42 29.63 -5.86
C SER A 8 8.27 28.89 -6.53
N LEU A 9 8.61 28.07 -7.53
CA LEU A 9 7.71 27.10 -8.16
C LEU A 9 6.99 26.32 -7.06
N MET A 10 5.66 26.42 -7.03
CA MET A 10 4.76 26.05 -5.93
C MET A 10 5.00 24.63 -5.39
N HIS A 11 5.97 24.51 -4.49
CA HIS A 11 6.03 23.43 -3.50
C HIS A 11 5.07 23.85 -2.41
N ASP A 12 3.91 23.21 -2.37
CA ASP A 12 2.91 23.50 -1.36
C ASP A 12 3.35 22.85 -0.05
N SER A 13 4.10 23.61 0.74
CA SER A 13 4.81 23.11 1.93
C SER A 13 3.88 22.40 2.92
N GLU A 14 2.62 22.84 3.04
CA GLU A 14 1.65 22.17 3.90
C GLU A 14 1.24 20.80 3.35
N LEU A 15 1.14 20.60 2.03
CA LEU A 15 0.88 19.26 1.49
C LEU A 15 2.02 18.30 1.78
N ASP A 16 3.26 18.77 1.67
CA ASP A 16 4.44 17.96 1.97
C ASP A 16 4.54 17.64 3.47
N GLU A 17 4.20 18.60 4.33
CA GLU A 17 4.07 18.37 5.78
C GLU A 17 2.99 17.34 6.10
N LEU A 18 1.82 17.42 5.45
CA LEU A 18 0.74 16.44 5.65
C LEU A 18 1.18 15.04 5.19
N ARG A 19 1.84 14.91 4.03
CA ARG A 19 2.40 13.63 3.56
C ARG A 19 3.44 13.06 4.52
N ALA A 20 4.21 13.92 5.18
CA ALA A 20 5.25 13.50 6.12
C ALA A 20 4.68 13.09 7.48
N ARG A 21 3.62 13.76 7.94
CA ARG A 21 3.11 13.66 9.32
C ARG A 21 1.83 12.84 9.49
N VAL A 22 1.10 12.56 8.41
CA VAL A 22 -0.14 11.79 8.49
C VAL A 22 0.09 10.37 7.98
N ASP A 23 -0.35 9.40 8.78
CA ASP A 23 -0.34 7.98 8.42
C ASP A 23 -1.68 7.60 7.78
N CYS A 24 -1.65 6.91 6.63
CA CYS A 24 -2.85 6.43 5.95
C CYS A 24 -3.70 5.50 6.82
N ARG A 25 -3.08 4.74 7.73
CA ARG A 25 -3.79 3.86 8.67
C ARG A 25 -4.64 4.66 9.65
N ALA A 26 -4.10 5.77 10.17
CA ALA A 26 -4.84 6.65 11.07
C ALA A 26 -6.02 7.32 10.35
N VAL A 27 -5.85 7.67 9.06
CA VAL A 27 -6.95 8.18 8.23
C VAL A 27 -8.07 7.16 8.08
N LEU A 28 -7.74 5.89 7.81
CA LEU A 28 -8.73 4.81 7.67
C LEU A 28 -9.46 4.55 8.99
N GLU A 29 -8.74 4.50 10.12
CA GLU A 29 -9.35 4.38 11.45
C GLU A 29 -10.33 5.52 11.74
N GLN A 30 -9.95 6.77 11.43
CA GLN A 30 -10.84 7.94 11.58
C GLN A 30 -12.06 7.88 10.64
N ALA A 31 -11.91 7.26 9.46
CA ALA A 31 -13.01 7.01 8.55
C ALA A 31 -13.88 5.79 8.94
N GLY A 32 -13.58 5.11 10.05
CA GLY A 32 -14.36 3.98 10.56
C GLY A 32 -14.03 2.63 9.93
N TRP A 33 -12.98 2.56 9.11
CA TRP A 33 -12.53 1.30 8.51
C TRP A 33 -11.96 0.36 9.56
N GLN A 34 -12.23 -0.92 9.40
CA GLN A 34 -11.83 -1.96 10.34
C GLN A 34 -10.50 -2.56 9.92
N PHE A 35 -9.54 -2.63 10.84
CA PHE A 35 -8.25 -3.27 10.58
C PHE A 35 -8.39 -4.80 10.53
N ASP A 36 -8.04 -5.40 9.39
CA ASP A 36 -8.10 -6.84 9.16
C ASP A 36 -6.76 -7.48 9.55
N GLN A 37 -6.60 -7.78 10.84
CA GLN A 37 -5.34 -8.31 11.37
C GLN A 37 -4.99 -9.67 10.75
N ALA A 38 -5.97 -10.54 10.52
CA ALA A 38 -5.74 -11.91 10.05
C ALA A 38 -5.11 -11.92 8.65
N GLU A 39 -5.49 -10.96 7.81
CA GLU A 39 -5.01 -10.84 6.45
C GLU A 39 -3.84 -9.87 6.30
N SER A 40 -3.49 -9.12 7.34
CA SER A 40 -2.42 -8.13 7.31
C SER A 40 -1.04 -8.73 7.55
N THR A 41 -0.01 -8.07 7.00
CA THR A 41 1.40 -8.42 7.22
C THR A 41 2.17 -7.18 7.68
N ALA A 42 3.42 -7.36 8.13
CA ALA A 42 4.27 -6.26 8.58
C ALA A 42 4.39 -5.10 7.57
N ASN A 43 4.40 -5.42 6.26
CA ASN A 43 4.59 -4.43 5.18
C ASN A 43 3.28 -4.06 4.47
N ALA A 44 2.16 -4.68 4.81
CA ALA A 44 0.87 -4.45 4.17
C ALA A 44 -0.27 -4.59 5.19
N ALA A 45 -0.77 -3.44 5.65
CA ALA A 45 -1.90 -3.35 6.56
C ALA A 45 -3.20 -3.28 5.75
N LYS A 46 -4.08 -4.25 5.91
CA LYS A 46 -5.36 -4.33 5.21
C LYS A 46 -6.48 -3.79 6.08
N PHE A 47 -7.33 -2.97 5.48
CA PHE A 47 -8.51 -2.38 6.10
C PHE A 47 -9.76 -2.77 5.31
N ARG A 48 -10.87 -2.97 6.01
CA ARG A 48 -12.15 -3.39 5.44
C ARG A 48 -13.26 -2.42 5.80
N ASP A 49 -14.15 -2.19 4.85
CA ASP A 49 -15.46 -1.58 5.05
C ASP A 49 -16.48 -2.35 4.20
N GLY A 50 -17.23 -3.25 4.85
CA GLY A 50 -18.09 -4.20 4.15
C GLY A 50 -17.31 -5.07 3.15
N SER A 51 -17.65 -4.97 1.87
CA SER A 51 -16.95 -5.66 0.77
C SER A 51 -15.71 -4.91 0.27
N ASN A 52 -15.51 -3.66 0.69
CA ASN A 52 -14.39 -2.84 0.24
C ASN A 52 -13.12 -3.19 1.00
N ILE A 53 -11.98 -2.98 0.36
CA ILE A 53 -10.66 -3.20 0.95
C ILE A 53 -9.70 -2.09 0.53
N VAL A 54 -8.93 -1.59 1.48
CA VAL A 54 -7.78 -0.72 1.24
C VAL A 54 -6.56 -1.36 1.87
N ILE A 55 -5.47 -1.41 1.10
CA ILE A 55 -4.19 -1.95 1.56
C ILE A 55 -3.20 -0.80 1.70
N VAL A 56 -2.78 -0.55 2.93
CA VAL A 56 -1.75 0.44 3.26
C VAL A 56 -0.38 -0.24 3.27
N THR A 57 0.57 0.38 2.59
CA THR A 57 1.95 -0.08 2.40
C THR A 57 2.93 1.06 2.71
N HIS A 58 4.22 0.82 2.50
CA HIS A 58 5.28 1.83 2.67
C HIS A 58 5.22 2.54 4.04
N ASP A 59 5.13 1.74 5.10
CA ASP A 59 5.07 2.22 6.49
C ASP A 59 3.96 3.26 6.75
N GLY A 60 2.81 3.12 6.10
CA GLY A 60 1.69 4.03 6.28
C GLY A 60 1.65 5.20 5.29
N ARG A 61 2.64 5.33 4.40
CA ARG A 61 2.75 6.46 3.48
C ARG A 61 1.99 6.30 2.17
N GLY A 62 1.69 5.06 1.78
CA GLY A 62 1.03 4.77 0.51
C GLY A 62 -0.09 3.75 0.68
N TRP A 63 -1.06 3.79 -0.21
CA TRP A 63 -2.19 2.87 -0.21
C TRP A 63 -2.65 2.53 -1.62
N PHE A 64 -3.40 1.44 -1.74
CA PHE A 64 -4.16 1.10 -2.92
C PHE A 64 -5.41 0.29 -2.57
N ASP A 65 -6.41 0.38 -3.43
CA ASP A 65 -7.57 -0.51 -3.46
C ASP A 65 -7.25 -1.66 -4.43
N PRO A 66 -7.37 -2.94 -4.06
CA PRO A 66 -7.17 -4.06 -4.98
C PRO A 66 -8.40 -4.35 -5.87
N LEU A 67 -9.57 -3.82 -5.54
CA LEU A 67 -10.81 -4.00 -6.32
C LEU A 67 -10.97 -2.94 -7.39
N ASN A 68 -10.31 -1.79 -7.23
CA ASN A 68 -10.33 -0.65 -8.15
C ASN A 68 -8.89 -0.19 -8.43
N ASP A 69 -8.58 0.46 -9.55
CA ASP A 69 -7.21 0.98 -9.81
C ASP A 69 -6.86 2.25 -8.99
N ALA A 70 -7.52 2.45 -7.84
CA ALA A 70 -7.32 3.59 -6.96
C ALA A 70 -6.09 3.38 -6.07
N ARG A 71 -5.19 4.36 -6.03
CA ARG A 71 -3.95 4.32 -5.24
C ARG A 71 -3.41 5.72 -5.03
N GLY A 72 -2.48 5.86 -4.09
CA GLY A 72 -1.69 7.07 -3.95
C GLY A 72 -1.16 7.30 -2.55
N ASP A 73 -0.97 8.59 -2.24
CA ASP A 73 -0.57 9.08 -0.94
C ASP A 73 -1.79 9.38 -0.06
N VAL A 74 -1.53 9.95 1.12
CA VAL A 74 -2.56 10.33 2.09
C VAL A 74 -3.55 11.39 1.57
N ILE A 75 -3.13 12.25 0.64
CA ILE A 75 -4.02 13.25 0.03
C ILE A 75 -5.00 12.54 -0.90
N ALA A 76 -4.50 11.65 -1.76
CA ALA A 76 -5.32 10.82 -2.63
C ALA A 76 -6.27 9.94 -1.81
N LEU A 77 -5.84 9.44 -0.64
CA LEU A 77 -6.68 8.67 0.27
C LEU A 77 -7.85 9.50 0.79
N ALA A 78 -7.58 10.70 1.29
CA ALA A 78 -8.62 11.59 1.80
C ALA A 78 -9.65 11.94 0.72
N GLN A 79 -9.19 12.19 -0.51
CA GLN A 79 -10.09 12.43 -1.65
C GLN A 79 -10.87 11.18 -2.04
N HIS A 80 -10.28 9.99 -1.93
CA HIS A 80 -10.98 8.74 -2.20
C HIS A 80 -12.09 8.47 -1.17
N LEU A 81 -11.81 8.70 0.11
CA LEU A 81 -12.76 8.41 1.21
C LEU A 81 -13.86 9.47 1.35
N TRP A 82 -13.52 10.75 1.20
CA TRP A 82 -14.44 11.86 1.50
C TRP A 82 -14.80 12.70 0.27
N GLY A 83 -14.21 12.41 -0.89
CA GLY A 83 -14.39 13.21 -2.10
C GLY A 83 -13.75 14.60 -2.00
N GLY A 84 -14.10 15.44 -2.97
CA GLY A 84 -13.77 16.86 -2.95
C GLY A 84 -12.36 17.23 -3.46
N THR A 85 -12.03 18.51 -3.25
CA THR A 85 -10.79 19.13 -3.76
C THR A 85 -9.62 18.92 -2.80
N ILE A 86 -8.39 19.22 -3.24
CA ILE A 86 -7.19 19.21 -2.40
C ILE A 86 -7.37 20.07 -1.13
N GLY A 87 -8.08 21.20 -1.24
CA GLY A 87 -8.39 22.04 -0.08
C GLY A 87 -9.27 21.35 0.98
N HIS A 88 -10.21 20.50 0.54
CA HIS A 88 -11.01 19.67 1.45
C HIS A 88 -10.14 18.63 2.14
N ALA A 89 -9.28 17.95 1.38
CA ALA A 89 -8.35 16.97 1.93
C ALA A 89 -7.45 17.59 3.01
N ARG A 90 -6.87 18.78 2.79
CA ARG A 90 -6.09 19.50 3.83
C ARG A 90 -6.87 19.70 5.11
N LYS A 91 -8.09 20.24 5.00
CA LYS A 91 -8.93 20.54 6.17
C LYS A 91 -9.23 19.26 6.96
N ALA A 92 -9.50 18.15 6.28
CA ALA A 92 -9.79 16.87 6.90
C ALA A 92 -8.54 16.19 7.52
N LEU A 93 -7.36 16.38 6.92
CA LEU A 93 -6.12 15.74 7.37
C LEU A 93 -5.39 16.49 8.50
N ARG A 94 -5.54 17.82 8.61
CA ARG A 94 -4.97 18.63 9.71
C ARG A 94 -5.17 18.04 11.11
N PRO A 95 -6.39 17.64 11.54
CA PRO A 95 -6.58 17.08 12.88
C PRO A 95 -5.94 15.70 13.07
N ILE A 96 -5.56 15.02 11.98
CA ILE A 96 -4.97 13.67 12.01
C ILE A 96 -3.44 13.72 12.02
N ALA A 97 -2.84 14.86 11.70
CA ALA A 97 -1.39 15.02 11.62
C ALA A 97 -0.71 14.72 12.97
N GLY A 98 0.18 13.73 12.98
CA GLY A 98 0.89 13.27 14.17
C GLY A 98 0.09 12.28 15.05
N ILE A 99 -1.11 11.87 14.65
CA ILE A 99 -1.81 10.76 15.31
C ILE A 99 -1.17 9.46 14.86
N THR A 100 -0.68 8.68 15.83
CA THR A 100 -0.21 7.32 15.60
C THR A 100 -1.42 6.39 15.45
N PRO A 101 -1.50 5.55 14.40
CA PRO A 101 -2.62 4.63 14.23
C PRO A 101 -2.69 3.63 15.39
N ALA A 102 -3.90 3.42 15.89
CA ALA A 102 -4.20 2.47 16.93
C ALA A 102 -4.35 1.06 16.33
N LEU A 103 -3.26 0.54 15.74
CA LEU A 103 -3.23 -0.84 15.25
C LEU A 103 -3.33 -1.78 16.46
N THR A 104 -4.51 -2.33 16.72
CA THR A 104 -4.83 -3.02 17.98
C THR A 104 -4.12 -4.36 18.18
N ALA A 105 -3.22 -4.77 17.30
CA ALA A 105 -2.45 -5.97 17.55
C ALA A 105 -1.13 -5.94 16.79
N SER A 106 -0.07 -6.35 17.50
CA SER A 106 1.24 -6.58 16.93
C SER A 106 1.09 -7.41 15.65
N LEU A 107 1.34 -6.77 14.50
CA LEU A 107 1.58 -7.45 13.24
C LEU A 107 2.73 -8.39 13.55
N ARG A 108 2.43 -9.66 13.81
CA ARG A 108 3.48 -10.65 14.03
C ARG A 108 4.34 -10.58 12.79
N ALA A 109 5.57 -10.11 12.95
CA ALA A 109 6.57 -10.29 11.93
C ALA A 109 6.64 -11.82 11.75
N HIS A 110 6.00 -12.33 10.70
CA HIS A 110 6.26 -13.69 10.28
C HIS A 110 7.76 -13.73 10.06
N ALA A 111 8.46 -14.50 10.90
CA ALA A 111 9.88 -14.72 10.71
C ALA A 111 10.07 -15.09 9.23
N PRO A 112 11.05 -14.48 8.53
CA PRO A 112 11.28 -14.80 7.14
C PRO A 112 11.34 -16.33 7.01
N PRO A 113 10.63 -16.92 6.03
CA PRO A 113 10.64 -18.36 5.86
C PRO A 113 12.10 -18.81 5.79
N THR A 114 12.40 -19.94 6.44
CA THR A 114 13.74 -20.50 6.42
C THR A 114 14.22 -20.59 4.96
N PRO A 115 15.42 -20.08 4.63
CA PRO A 115 15.92 -20.14 3.27
C PRO A 115 15.85 -21.57 2.74
N ILE A 116 15.09 -21.78 1.67
CA ILE A 116 15.05 -23.08 1.01
C ILE A 116 16.24 -23.19 0.05
N ASP A 117 16.91 -24.34 0.06
CA ASP A 117 17.85 -24.68 -1.00
C ASP A 117 17.04 -24.99 -2.26
N ALA A 118 16.85 -23.98 -3.09
CA ALA A 118 16.08 -24.07 -4.33
C ALA A 118 16.63 -25.17 -5.24
N GLY A 119 17.96 -25.36 -5.31
CA GLY A 119 18.59 -26.41 -6.11
C GLY A 119 18.19 -27.79 -5.62
N ARG A 120 18.30 -28.05 -4.32
CA ARG A 120 17.89 -29.32 -3.71
C ARG A 120 16.39 -29.58 -3.87
N VAL A 121 15.54 -28.56 -3.74
CA VAL A 121 14.09 -28.70 -3.98
C VAL A 121 13.82 -29.03 -5.44
N TRP A 122 14.49 -28.34 -6.36
CA TRP A 122 14.30 -28.54 -7.81
C TRP A 122 14.72 -29.92 -8.29
N THR A 123 15.74 -30.53 -7.68
CA THR A 123 16.12 -31.93 -7.99
C THR A 123 15.01 -32.95 -7.71
N LYS A 124 14.09 -32.62 -6.78
CA LYS A 124 12.93 -33.47 -6.46
C LYS A 124 11.69 -33.10 -7.30
N ALA A 125 11.73 -32.00 -8.04
CA ALA A 125 10.61 -31.58 -8.87
C ALA A 125 10.38 -32.59 -9.99
N ARG A 126 9.11 -32.88 -10.28
CA ARG A 126 8.75 -33.76 -11.39
C ARG A 126 9.20 -33.11 -12.69
N ARG A 127 9.94 -33.84 -13.52
CA ARG A 127 10.30 -33.36 -14.85
C ARG A 127 9.04 -33.08 -15.66
N LEU A 128 9.04 -31.97 -16.38
CA LEU A 128 7.99 -31.68 -17.35
C LEU A 128 8.01 -32.79 -18.41
N SER A 129 6.84 -33.36 -18.69
CA SER A 129 6.68 -34.38 -19.72
C SER A 129 6.17 -33.74 -21.01
N PRO A 130 6.65 -34.17 -22.19
CA PRO A 130 6.05 -33.81 -23.46
C PRO A 130 4.53 -33.98 -23.44
N GLY A 131 3.79 -32.98 -23.94
CA GLY A 131 2.33 -32.96 -23.97
C GLY A 131 1.63 -32.56 -22.66
N SER A 132 2.36 -32.33 -21.57
CA SER A 132 1.76 -31.69 -20.39
C SER A 132 1.46 -30.21 -20.66
N HIS A 133 0.47 -29.64 -19.97
CA HIS A 133 0.12 -28.22 -20.12
C HIS A 133 1.32 -27.30 -19.85
N GLY A 134 2.14 -27.63 -18.83
CA GLY A 134 3.37 -26.91 -18.54
C GLY A 134 4.40 -27.01 -19.67
N TRP A 135 4.58 -28.21 -20.25
CA TRP A 135 5.49 -28.39 -21.38
C TRP A 135 5.02 -27.64 -22.62
N THR A 136 3.75 -27.77 -23.03
CA THR A 136 3.21 -27.05 -24.19
C THR A 136 3.29 -25.54 -24.00
N TYR A 137 3.04 -25.03 -22.80
CA TYR A 137 3.21 -23.61 -22.52
C TYR A 137 4.68 -23.19 -22.68
N LEU A 138 5.62 -23.90 -22.05
CA LEU A 138 7.03 -23.49 -22.00
C LEU A 138 7.77 -23.75 -23.32
N ALA A 139 7.62 -24.94 -23.90
CA ALA A 139 8.30 -25.35 -25.13
C ALA A 139 7.59 -24.82 -26.39
N ASP A 140 6.27 -24.98 -26.52
CA ASP A 140 5.59 -24.63 -27.78
C ASP A 140 5.24 -23.14 -27.86
N ARG A 141 4.63 -22.59 -26.80
CA ARG A 141 4.16 -21.19 -26.79
C ARG A 141 5.26 -20.20 -26.47
N ARG A 142 6.07 -20.48 -25.44
CA ARG A 142 7.14 -19.59 -24.98
C ARG A 142 8.48 -19.87 -25.66
N ARG A 143 8.59 -20.99 -26.40
CA ARG A 143 9.80 -21.39 -27.16
C ARG A 143 11.07 -21.33 -26.31
N LEU A 144 10.95 -21.73 -25.05
CA LEU A 144 12.10 -21.83 -24.16
C LEU A 144 12.90 -23.09 -24.54
N PRO A 145 14.23 -22.97 -24.67
CA PRO A 145 15.10 -24.08 -25.06
C PRO A 145 15.14 -25.21 -24.03
#